data_AF-A0A957QYU2-F1
#
_entry.id   AF-A0A957QYU2-F1
#
_cell.length_a   1.000
_cell.length_b   1.000
_cell.length_c   1.000
_cell.angle_alpha   90.00
_cell.angle_beta   90.00
_cell.angle_gamma   90.00
#
_symmetry.space_group_name_H-M   'P 1'
#
loop_
_entity.id
_entity.type
_entity.pdbx_description
1 polymer ?
#
loop_
_entity_poly.entity_id
_entity_poly.type
_entity_poly.pdbx_seq_one_letter_code
_entity_poly.pdbx_strand_id
1 'polypeptide(L)'
;MSELNLLRNGDFAGELFPFRKDERLRLPAGWAPWWQSQREGEPTWKNQLPEFGATVEDGTPLMVVRSPFATHTAGVMQQLPAAPDDRYELVVDAKAWSSEAETPGELRESSDVNAQIGIDPTGGQDPFSPLVQWSKPAQPLGHWQTLRLVVQAQANLMTIFLKSAPELPKRQQSVFWRGAMLKPLGKYRRTMTVVGLGDTHITLKPLQPQPGEQLEVLVSANRNHIYVDLEVEEPEGTSAEVKTLGYAEEAGRHIWRYQFVPAGAGVYDIRFVGDHGARLLAQQLLRVSTEAVLAAQAKEAPSGKARVDYQRVYVLLPPTADVWWFVAAARGSFDGRYTIGFSADDAGVGELAARHVLAVNPHHWPEPLSASWFHTNYPGTTFTALVANSPEDLESWLKNWDGES
;
A
#
# COMPACT_ATOMS: atom_id res chain seq x y z
N MET A 1 25.25 12.51 -2.63
CA MET A 1 23.93 11.88 -2.82
C MET A 1 23.55 11.31 -1.47
N SER A 2 22.48 11.79 -0.84
CA SER A 2 21.97 11.16 0.38
C SER A 2 21.61 9.71 0.06
N GLU A 3 22.02 8.78 0.90
CA GLU A 3 21.61 7.38 0.74
C GLU A 3 20.09 7.30 0.95
N LEU A 4 19.40 6.58 0.06
CA LEU A 4 17.95 6.37 0.16
C LEU A 4 17.63 5.61 1.45
N ASN A 5 16.87 6.25 2.36
CA ASN A 5 16.27 5.60 3.52
C ASN A 5 14.79 5.34 3.22
N LEU A 6 14.37 4.08 3.29
CA LEU A 6 12.97 3.70 3.08
C LEU A 6 12.11 3.89 4.34
N LEU A 7 12.72 4.01 5.52
CA LEU A 7 11.98 4.24 6.76
C LEU A 7 11.40 5.66 6.78
N ARG A 8 10.17 5.76 7.29
CA ARG A 8 9.57 7.06 7.62
C ARG A 8 10.11 7.50 8.97
N ASN A 9 10.61 8.73 9.07
CA ASN A 9 11.13 9.30 10.32
C ASN A 9 12.16 8.39 11.01
N GLY A 10 13.12 7.85 10.24
CA GLY A 10 14.18 6.98 10.76
C GLY A 10 15.20 7.70 11.65
N ASP A 11 15.23 9.02 11.61
CA ASP A 11 15.98 9.88 12.53
C ASP A 11 15.25 10.16 13.85
N PHE A 12 13.98 9.74 13.98
CA PHE A 12 13.14 9.90 15.17
C PHE A 12 12.91 11.38 15.58
N ALA A 13 12.95 12.28 14.62
CA ALA A 13 12.76 13.70 14.83
C ALA A 13 11.27 14.07 14.87
N GLY A 14 11.01 15.33 15.25
CA GLY A 14 9.68 15.94 15.15
C GLY A 14 8.78 15.74 16.36
N GLU A 15 7.49 16.02 16.16
CA GLU A 15 6.47 15.93 17.19
C GLU A 15 6.13 14.47 17.53
N LEU A 16 5.75 14.25 18.80
CA LEU A 16 5.31 12.94 19.28
C LEU A 16 3.78 12.87 19.29
N PHE A 17 3.23 11.75 18.83
CA PHE A 17 1.78 11.55 18.74
C PHE A 17 1.34 10.44 19.70
N PRO A 18 0.17 10.59 20.36
CA PRO A 18 -0.37 9.56 21.23
C PRO A 18 -0.83 8.35 20.40
N PHE A 19 -0.26 7.18 20.68
CA PHE A 19 -0.68 5.94 20.04
C PHE A 19 -2.11 5.60 20.44
N ARG A 20 -3.01 5.59 19.45
CA ARG A 20 -4.42 5.23 19.63
C ARG A 20 -5.15 6.04 20.71
N LYS A 21 -4.77 7.31 20.87
CA LYS A 21 -5.28 8.27 21.87
C LYS A 21 -4.83 7.99 23.32
N ASP A 22 -3.85 7.10 23.54
CA ASP A 22 -3.24 6.94 24.85
C ASP A 22 -2.06 7.92 25.01
N GLU A 23 -2.28 8.98 25.80
CA GLU A 23 -1.28 10.02 26.09
C GLU A 23 -0.03 9.50 26.81
N ARG A 24 -0.07 8.27 27.34
CA ARG A 24 1.11 7.63 27.95
C ARG A 24 2.04 7.03 26.91
N LEU A 25 1.57 6.84 25.68
CA LEU A 25 2.29 6.18 24.59
C LEU A 25 2.56 7.16 23.47
N ARG A 26 3.55 8.05 23.64
CA ARG A 26 3.86 9.08 22.64
C ARG A 26 5.11 8.75 21.84
N LEU A 27 4.98 8.67 20.52
CA LEU A 27 6.08 8.29 19.61
C LEU A 27 6.16 9.23 18.41
N PRO A 28 7.33 9.32 17.76
CA PRO A 28 7.46 10.02 16.50
C PRO A 28 6.52 9.41 15.44
N ALA A 29 5.97 10.26 14.56
CA ALA A 29 5.16 9.79 13.43
C ALA A 29 5.93 8.74 12.61
N GLY A 30 5.21 7.75 12.10
CA GLY A 30 5.74 6.58 11.40
C GLY A 30 6.03 5.39 12.31
N TRP A 31 5.94 5.51 13.63
CA TRP A 31 6.28 4.42 14.55
C TRP A 31 5.16 4.11 15.54
N ALA A 32 4.91 2.82 15.78
CA ALA A 32 3.95 2.36 16.78
C ALA A 32 4.66 1.53 17.85
N PRO A 33 4.20 1.57 19.12
CA PRO A 33 4.77 0.75 20.18
C PRO A 33 4.20 -0.68 20.11
N TRP A 34 4.96 -1.62 20.63
CA TRP A 34 4.49 -2.97 20.94
C TRP A 34 5.13 -3.45 22.24
N TRP A 35 4.43 -4.31 22.98
CA TRP A 35 4.93 -4.85 24.24
C TRP A 35 4.30 -6.20 24.57
N GLN A 36 5.02 -7.03 25.32
CA GLN A 36 4.47 -8.18 26.00
C GLN A 36 3.75 -7.73 27.27
N SER A 37 2.46 -8.04 27.40
CA SER A 37 1.74 -7.81 28.66
C SER A 37 2.23 -8.75 29.76
N GLN A 38 2.37 -8.21 30.98
CA GLN A 38 2.53 -9.01 32.19
C GLN A 38 1.40 -10.04 32.31
N ARG A 39 1.76 -11.29 32.60
CA ARG A 39 0.78 -12.37 32.80
C ARG A 39 0.36 -12.44 34.26
N GLU A 40 -0.84 -12.96 34.50
CA GLU A 40 -1.34 -13.22 35.84
C GLU A 40 -0.39 -14.14 36.62
N GLY A 41 -0.10 -13.79 37.88
CA GLY A 41 0.83 -14.53 38.74
C GLY A 41 2.32 -14.25 38.52
N GLU A 42 2.69 -13.43 37.52
CA GLU A 42 4.08 -12.99 37.38
C GLU A 42 4.46 -11.94 38.45
N PRO A 43 5.75 -11.85 38.83
CA PRO A 43 6.21 -10.80 39.74
C PRO A 43 5.88 -9.42 39.21
N THR A 44 5.54 -8.48 40.09
CA THR A 44 5.07 -7.13 39.72
C THR A 44 6.09 -6.33 38.91
N TRP A 45 7.38 -6.62 39.02
CA TRP A 45 8.43 -5.98 38.22
C TRP A 45 8.57 -6.56 36.80
N LYS A 46 7.88 -7.67 36.49
CA LYS A 46 8.07 -8.39 35.23
C LYS A 46 7.15 -7.89 34.12
N ASN A 47 7.69 -7.60 32.94
CA ASN A 47 6.94 -7.19 31.74
C ASN A 47 5.95 -6.03 31.99
N GLN A 48 6.41 -5.01 32.72
CA GLN A 48 5.64 -3.78 32.88
C GLN A 48 5.55 -3.02 31.55
N LEU A 49 4.45 -2.28 31.36
CA LEU A 49 4.30 -1.38 30.22
C LEU A 49 5.44 -0.34 30.27
N PRO A 50 6.35 -0.30 29.30
CA PRO A 50 7.43 0.67 29.34
C PRO A 50 6.93 2.06 28.95
N GLU A 51 7.70 3.06 29.35
CA GLU A 51 7.55 4.43 28.87
C GLU A 51 8.21 4.53 27.49
N PHE A 52 7.46 5.05 26.53
CA PHE A 52 7.96 5.38 25.19
C PHE A 52 8.10 6.89 25.06
N GLY A 53 9.14 7.34 24.38
CA GLY A 53 9.29 8.76 24.07
C GLY A 53 10.48 9.05 23.18
N ALA A 54 10.76 10.35 23.05
CA ALA A 54 11.96 10.83 22.38
C ALA A 54 12.76 11.76 23.30
N THR A 55 14.06 11.85 23.03
CA THR A 55 14.96 12.83 23.66
C THR A 55 15.97 13.30 22.62
N VAL A 56 16.80 14.28 22.97
CA VAL A 56 17.93 14.71 22.14
C VAL A 56 19.22 14.51 22.93
N GLU A 57 20.24 13.96 22.28
CA GLU A 57 21.60 13.86 22.79
C GLU A 57 22.55 14.42 21.74
N ASP A 58 23.39 15.40 22.10
CA ASP A 58 24.33 16.07 21.19
C ASP A 58 23.69 16.56 19.88
N GLY A 59 22.47 17.11 19.97
CA GLY A 59 21.70 17.57 18.82
C GLY A 59 21.08 16.46 17.96
N THR A 60 21.26 15.19 18.34
CA THR A 60 20.70 14.03 17.64
C THR A 60 19.40 13.57 18.32
N PRO A 61 18.26 13.53 17.61
CA PRO A 61 17.04 12.95 18.14
C PRO A 61 17.20 11.44 18.37
N LEU A 62 16.68 10.97 19.50
CA LEU A 62 16.71 9.58 19.93
C LEU A 62 15.30 9.12 20.27
N MET A 63 14.94 7.91 19.84
CA MET A 63 13.79 7.21 20.41
C MET A 63 14.23 6.45 21.66
N VAL A 64 13.42 6.47 22.72
CA VAL A 64 13.75 5.83 23.99
C VAL A 64 12.61 4.96 24.50
N VAL A 65 12.99 3.79 25.02
CA VAL A 65 12.12 2.85 25.74
C VAL A 65 12.65 2.68 27.16
N ARG A 66 11.84 2.93 28.19
CA ARG A 66 12.27 2.91 29.61
C ARG A 66 11.37 2.03 30.47
N SER A 67 11.96 1.35 31.45
CA SER A 67 11.24 0.57 32.46
C SER A 67 11.97 0.60 33.81
N PRO A 68 12.08 1.77 34.47
CA PRO A 68 12.80 1.88 35.74
C PRO A 68 12.22 0.91 36.78
N PHE A 69 13.08 0.19 37.50
CA PHE A 69 12.71 -0.84 38.48
C PHE A 69 11.88 -2.01 37.93
N ALA A 70 11.88 -2.20 36.61
CA ALA A 70 11.10 -3.24 35.96
C ALA A 70 11.82 -3.83 34.74
N THR A 71 11.33 -4.98 34.29
CA THR A 71 11.68 -5.56 32.99
C THR A 71 10.56 -5.31 32.00
N HIS A 72 10.88 -5.38 30.71
CA HIS A 72 9.93 -5.36 29.62
C HIS A 72 10.39 -6.31 28.52
N THR A 73 9.49 -6.70 27.63
CA THR A 73 9.83 -7.19 26.29
C THR A 73 8.99 -6.36 25.33
N ALA A 74 9.62 -5.38 24.69
CA ALA A 74 8.90 -4.32 24.00
C ALA A 74 9.78 -3.58 23.01
N GLY A 75 9.16 -2.70 22.24
CA GLY A 75 9.85 -1.71 21.44
C GLY A 75 8.89 -1.08 20.44
N VAL A 76 9.38 -0.79 19.24
CA VAL A 76 8.58 -0.12 18.21
C VAL A 76 8.58 -0.88 16.90
N MET A 77 7.60 -0.58 16.06
CA MET A 77 7.46 -1.15 14.73
C MET A 77 7.09 -0.09 13.69
N GLN A 78 7.42 -0.39 12.43
CA GLN A 78 6.97 0.33 11.24
C GLN A 78 6.73 -0.67 10.11
N GLN A 79 5.60 -0.54 9.41
CA GLN A 79 5.30 -1.26 8.18
C GLN A 79 5.61 -0.41 6.95
N LEU A 80 6.10 -1.03 5.90
CA LEU A 80 6.60 -0.34 4.73
C LEU A 80 6.53 -1.23 3.49
N PRO A 81 6.44 -0.61 2.30
CA PRO A 81 6.36 -1.36 1.06
C PRO A 81 7.66 -2.12 0.80
N ALA A 82 7.52 -3.28 0.19
CA ALA A 82 8.61 -4.13 -0.24
C ALA A 82 8.33 -4.68 -1.65
N ALA A 83 9.38 -5.15 -2.31
CA ALA A 83 9.26 -5.97 -3.50
C ALA A 83 9.62 -7.41 -3.10
N PRO A 84 8.74 -8.40 -3.33
CA PRO A 84 9.08 -9.81 -3.11
C PRO A 84 10.41 -10.15 -3.80
N ASP A 85 11.19 -11.01 -3.14
CA ASP A 85 12.54 -11.43 -3.54
C ASP A 85 13.65 -10.37 -3.46
N ASP A 86 13.33 -9.08 -3.32
CA ASP A 86 14.34 -8.06 -3.06
C ASP A 86 14.90 -8.21 -1.63
N ARG A 87 16.19 -7.87 -1.46
CA ARG A 87 16.88 -7.90 -0.16
C ARG A 87 16.97 -6.50 0.41
N TYR A 88 16.83 -6.39 1.72
CA TYR A 88 16.86 -5.13 2.45
C TYR A 88 17.84 -5.23 3.62
N GLU A 89 18.67 -4.21 3.82
CA GLU A 89 19.51 -4.04 5.00
C GLU A 89 18.89 -3.02 5.95
N LEU A 90 18.56 -3.45 7.16
CA LEU A 90 18.22 -2.60 8.28
C LEU A 90 19.46 -2.32 9.11
N VAL A 91 19.70 -1.04 9.38
CA VAL A 91 20.81 -0.55 10.19
C VAL A 91 20.25 0.43 11.22
N VAL A 92 20.57 0.22 12.51
CA VAL A 92 20.14 1.11 13.59
C VAL A 92 21.23 1.15 14.66
N ASP A 93 21.51 2.33 15.20
CA ASP A 93 22.38 2.48 16.35
C ASP A 93 21.57 2.35 17.64
N ALA A 94 22.06 1.52 18.57
CA ALA A 94 21.48 1.33 19.89
C ALA A 94 22.48 1.69 20.99
N LYS A 95 21.98 2.26 22.08
CA LYS A 95 22.71 2.45 23.35
C LYS A 95 21.77 2.08 24.48
N ALA A 96 22.31 1.55 25.57
CA ALA A 96 21.53 1.18 26.74
C ALA A 96 22.16 1.69 28.03
N TRP A 97 21.29 1.96 28.99
CA TRP A 97 21.65 2.26 30.36
C TRP A 97 20.89 1.32 31.29
N SER A 98 21.64 0.41 31.91
CA SER A 98 21.15 -0.52 32.92
C SER A 98 22.03 -0.38 34.16
N SER A 99 21.48 0.08 35.29
CA SER A 99 22.29 0.42 36.46
C SER A 99 21.48 0.49 37.75
N GLU A 100 22.11 0.16 38.86
CA GLU A 100 21.61 0.45 40.21
C GLU A 100 21.97 1.86 40.69
N ALA A 101 22.92 2.55 40.03
CA ALA A 101 23.33 3.89 40.41
C ALA A 101 22.27 4.94 40.03
N GLU A 102 22.20 6.02 40.81
CA GLU A 102 21.37 7.18 40.48
C GLU A 102 22.07 8.13 39.50
N THR A 103 23.41 8.12 39.50
CA THR A 103 24.23 8.96 38.62
C THR A 103 24.00 8.60 37.15
N PRO A 104 23.57 9.56 36.30
CA PRO A 104 23.42 9.33 34.87
C PRO A 104 24.68 8.79 34.20
N GLY A 105 24.53 7.73 33.41
CA GLY A 105 25.63 7.11 32.66
C GLY A 105 26.54 6.18 33.47
N GLU A 106 26.42 6.15 34.80
CA GLU A 106 27.16 5.19 35.63
C GLU A 106 26.59 3.77 35.44
N LEU A 107 27.47 2.79 35.26
CA LEU A 107 27.13 1.37 35.10
C LEU A 107 27.48 0.60 36.38
N ARG A 108 26.59 0.67 37.38
CA ARG A 108 26.73 -0.07 38.63
C ARG A 108 25.81 -1.27 38.61
N GLU A 109 26.38 -2.48 38.71
CA GLU A 109 25.62 -3.73 38.71
C GLU A 109 24.62 -3.81 37.55
N SER A 110 25.08 -3.54 36.33
CA SER A 110 24.23 -3.54 35.13
C SER A 110 23.63 -4.92 34.85
N SER A 111 22.47 -4.94 34.17
CA SER A 111 21.86 -6.16 33.64
C SER A 111 21.91 -6.20 32.13
N ASP A 112 21.80 -7.40 31.57
CA ASP A 112 21.52 -7.59 30.15
C ASP A 112 20.21 -6.90 29.75
N VAL A 113 20.24 -6.21 28.61
CA VAL A 113 19.16 -5.42 28.00
C VAL A 113 18.60 -6.07 26.74
N ASN A 114 19.36 -6.99 26.13
CA ASN A 114 18.94 -7.81 24.99
C ASN A 114 18.36 -6.99 23.84
N ALA A 115 19.08 -5.96 23.40
CA ALA A 115 18.65 -5.12 22.29
C ALA A 115 18.73 -5.91 20.97
N GLN A 116 17.67 -5.84 20.15
CA GLN A 116 17.59 -6.53 18.85
C GLN A 116 16.87 -5.66 17.83
N ILE A 117 17.20 -5.86 16.56
CA ILE A 117 16.40 -5.39 15.42
C ILE A 117 15.82 -6.60 14.69
N GLY A 118 14.61 -6.47 14.15
CA GLY A 118 13.90 -7.57 13.51
C GLY A 118 13.15 -7.12 12.26
N ILE A 119 12.93 -8.06 11.34
CA ILE A 119 12.10 -7.87 10.14
C ILE A 119 11.18 -9.07 9.98
N ASP A 120 9.87 -8.84 9.93
CA ASP A 120 8.91 -9.80 9.36
C ASP A 120 8.87 -9.60 7.83
N PRO A 121 9.37 -10.57 7.03
CA PRO A 121 9.46 -10.43 5.58
C PRO A 121 8.11 -10.55 4.87
N THR A 122 7.06 -10.95 5.58
CA THR A 122 5.69 -11.12 5.05
C THR A 122 4.80 -9.92 5.36
N GLY A 123 5.26 -8.99 6.21
CA GLY A 123 4.46 -7.85 6.66
C GLY A 123 3.55 -8.16 7.85
N GLY A 124 3.76 -9.28 8.55
CA GLY A 124 3.06 -9.56 9.81
C GLY A 124 3.35 -8.49 10.88
N GLN A 125 2.35 -8.17 11.70
CA GLN A 125 2.47 -7.16 12.77
C GLN A 125 2.77 -7.75 14.15
N ASP A 126 2.71 -9.08 14.30
CA ASP A 126 2.98 -9.75 15.58
C ASP A 126 4.49 -9.85 15.83
N PRO A 127 5.07 -9.12 16.80
CA PRO A 127 6.50 -9.18 17.10
C PRO A 127 6.94 -10.53 17.67
N PHE A 128 6.00 -11.39 18.11
CA PHE A 128 6.29 -12.72 18.64
C PHE A 128 6.16 -13.82 17.58
N SER A 129 5.79 -13.46 16.35
CA SER A 129 5.71 -14.40 15.23
C SER A 129 7.07 -15.06 14.97
N PRO A 130 7.12 -16.38 14.73
CA PRO A 130 8.36 -17.07 14.35
C PRO A 130 8.86 -16.66 12.95
N LEU A 131 8.05 -15.91 12.18
CA LEU A 131 8.45 -15.37 10.88
C LEU A 131 9.37 -14.15 11.01
N VAL A 132 9.38 -13.50 12.18
CA VAL A 132 10.27 -12.36 12.42
C VAL A 132 11.70 -12.87 12.49
N GLN A 133 12.53 -12.39 11.56
CA GLN A 133 13.96 -12.65 11.57
C GLN A 133 14.62 -11.60 12.46
N TRP A 134 15.22 -12.02 13.56
CA TRP A 134 15.87 -11.13 14.53
C TRP A 134 17.40 -11.14 14.36
N SER A 135 18.04 -10.00 14.62
CA SER A 135 19.48 -9.94 14.85
C SER A 135 19.86 -10.73 16.10
N LYS A 136 21.15 -11.04 16.26
CA LYS A 136 21.66 -11.50 17.56
C LYS A 136 21.36 -10.45 18.65
N PRO A 137 21.04 -10.85 19.88
CA PRO A 137 20.96 -9.93 21.02
C PRO A 137 22.27 -9.15 21.19
N ALA A 138 22.15 -7.86 21.47
CA ALA A 138 23.25 -6.98 21.80
C ALA A 138 23.09 -6.36 23.20
N GLN A 139 24.22 -6.04 23.82
CA GLN A 139 24.30 -5.40 25.13
C GLN A 139 25.05 -4.06 25.03
N PRO A 140 24.47 -3.02 24.38
CA PRO A 140 25.16 -1.74 24.13
C PRO A 140 25.21 -0.85 25.39
N LEU A 141 25.68 -1.40 26.51
CA LEU A 141 25.71 -0.74 27.80
C LEU A 141 26.74 0.40 27.80
N GLY A 142 26.28 1.64 27.95
CA GLY A 142 27.11 2.83 28.04
C GLY A 142 27.82 3.24 26.75
N HIS A 143 27.54 2.59 25.61
CA HIS A 143 28.15 2.93 24.32
C HIS A 143 27.18 2.74 23.16
N TRP A 144 27.40 3.46 22.07
CA TRP A 144 26.65 3.25 20.83
C TRP A 144 27.18 2.02 20.09
N GLN A 145 26.27 1.11 19.75
CA GLN A 145 26.56 -0.07 18.93
C GLN A 145 25.63 -0.10 17.72
N THR A 146 26.19 -0.25 16.53
CA THR A 146 25.42 -0.41 15.30
C THR A 146 24.94 -1.86 15.16
N LEU A 147 23.63 -2.02 15.03
CA LEU A 147 22.96 -3.28 14.70
C LEU A 147 22.69 -3.35 13.20
N ARG A 148 22.87 -4.54 12.61
CA ARG A 148 22.63 -4.79 11.18
C ARG A 148 21.88 -6.08 10.98
N LEU A 149 20.92 -6.06 10.05
CA LEU A 149 20.15 -7.24 9.68
C LEU A 149 19.79 -7.15 8.20
N VAL A 150 20.04 -8.24 7.46
CA VAL A 150 19.67 -8.34 6.04
C VAL A 150 18.61 -9.41 5.89
N VAL A 151 17.48 -9.05 5.27
CA VAL A 151 16.35 -9.95 5.04
C VAL A 151 15.88 -9.84 3.60
N GLN A 152 15.42 -10.95 3.04
CA GLN A 152 14.73 -11.00 1.76
C GLN A 152 13.23 -10.88 1.98
N ALA A 153 12.58 -9.95 1.29
CA ALA A 153 11.14 -9.78 1.37
C ALA A 153 10.41 -10.97 0.73
N GLN A 154 9.30 -11.37 1.33
CA GLN A 154 8.44 -12.47 0.87
C GLN A 154 7.07 -11.98 0.40
N ALA A 155 6.77 -10.70 0.63
CA ALA A 155 5.54 -10.04 0.22
C ALA A 155 5.83 -8.61 -0.27
N ASN A 156 4.79 -7.93 -0.74
CA ASN A 156 4.83 -6.51 -1.11
C ASN A 156 4.84 -5.56 0.11
N LEU A 157 4.89 -6.13 1.32
CA LEU A 157 4.90 -5.43 2.59
C LEU A 157 5.90 -6.13 3.52
N MET A 158 6.59 -5.35 4.35
CA MET A 158 7.38 -5.86 5.46
C MET A 158 7.13 -5.06 6.72
N THR A 159 7.45 -5.65 7.87
CA THR A 159 7.37 -4.97 9.16
C THR A 159 8.72 -5.01 9.84
N ILE A 160 9.21 -3.84 10.23
CA ILE A 160 10.44 -3.68 10.99
C ILE A 160 10.11 -3.59 12.47
N PHE A 161 10.95 -4.17 13.31
CA PHE A 161 10.85 -4.10 14.76
C PHE A 161 12.17 -3.68 15.39
N LEU A 162 12.11 -2.75 16.34
CA LEU A 162 13.17 -2.51 17.32
C LEU A 162 12.72 -3.12 18.64
N LYS A 163 13.61 -3.80 19.34
CA LYS A 163 13.31 -4.56 20.56
C LYS A 163 14.34 -4.33 21.64
N SER A 164 13.87 -4.19 22.87
CA SER A 164 14.65 -4.39 24.08
C SER A 164 13.93 -5.36 25.02
N ALA A 165 14.71 -6.16 25.75
CA ALA A 165 14.20 -7.17 26.66
C ALA A 165 15.10 -7.34 27.89
N PRO A 166 15.18 -6.32 28.78
CA PRO A 166 16.03 -6.38 29.95
C PRO A 166 15.70 -7.54 30.88
N GLU A 167 16.75 -8.20 31.37
CA GLU A 167 16.63 -9.43 32.16
C GLU A 167 16.29 -9.18 33.63
N LEU A 168 16.85 -8.12 34.22
CA LEU A 168 16.64 -7.76 35.63
C LEU A 168 16.04 -6.35 35.78
N PRO A 169 15.23 -6.13 36.84
CA PRO A 169 14.54 -4.87 37.11
C PRO A 169 15.46 -3.82 37.74
N LYS A 170 16.47 -3.37 37.00
CA LYS A 170 17.43 -2.36 37.47
C LYS A 170 16.77 -1.01 37.70
N ARG A 171 17.27 -0.25 38.69
CA ARG A 171 16.82 1.11 39.01
C ARG A 171 16.73 1.98 37.76
N GLN A 172 17.81 1.99 36.99
CA GLN A 172 17.90 2.64 35.69
C GLN A 172 17.81 1.57 34.62
N GLN A 173 16.82 1.72 33.73
CA GLN A 173 16.63 0.80 32.62
C GLN A 173 16.10 1.58 31.41
N SER A 174 16.96 1.84 30.44
CA SER A 174 16.63 2.62 29.25
C SER A 174 17.39 2.11 28.04
N VAL A 175 16.72 2.00 26.90
CA VAL A 175 17.34 1.72 25.61
C VAL A 175 17.02 2.85 24.64
N PHE A 176 18.06 3.37 24.02
CA PHE A 176 18.07 4.51 23.11
C PHE A 176 18.38 4.03 21.70
N TRP A 177 17.67 4.57 20.72
CA TRP A 177 17.82 4.23 19.32
C TRP A 177 17.98 5.50 18.50
N ARG A 178 18.86 5.46 17.49
CA ARG A 178 19.06 6.58 16.55
C ARG A 178 19.41 6.09 15.15
N GLY A 179 19.21 6.97 14.17
CA GLY A 179 19.70 6.79 12.81
C GLY A 179 19.23 5.48 12.18
N ALA A 180 17.96 5.12 12.38
CA ALA A 180 17.40 3.94 11.77
C ALA A 180 17.32 4.13 10.25
N MET A 181 17.86 3.16 9.52
CA MET A 181 17.85 3.15 8.06
C MET A 181 17.45 1.78 7.54
N LEU A 182 16.58 1.78 6.54
CA LEU A 182 16.35 0.61 5.72
C LEU A 182 16.73 0.90 4.27
N LYS A 183 17.59 0.05 3.72
CA LYS A 183 18.14 0.21 2.38
C LYS A 183 17.85 -1.03 1.54
N PRO A 184 17.36 -0.88 0.29
CA PRO A 184 17.33 -2.00 -0.64
C PRO A 184 18.76 -2.35 -1.07
N LEU A 185 19.05 -3.65 -1.19
CA LEU A 185 20.31 -4.17 -1.69
C LEU A 185 20.17 -4.55 -3.17
N GLY A 186 20.94 -3.90 -4.04
CA GLY A 186 20.95 -4.16 -5.48
C GLY A 186 20.06 -3.19 -6.27
N LYS A 187 19.58 -3.62 -7.44
CA LYS A 187 18.69 -2.81 -8.28
C LYS A 187 17.32 -2.73 -7.62
N TYR A 188 17.08 -1.68 -6.85
CA TYR A 188 15.78 -1.41 -6.24
C TYR A 188 14.69 -1.35 -7.31
N ARG A 189 13.79 -2.34 -7.31
CA ARG A 189 12.61 -2.32 -8.16
C ARG A 189 11.50 -1.69 -7.35
N ARG A 190 11.25 -0.38 -7.51
CA ARG A 190 9.96 0.18 -7.10
C ARG A 190 8.89 -0.49 -7.95
N THR A 191 8.33 -1.60 -7.49
CA THR A 191 7.12 -2.15 -8.07
C THR A 191 6.03 -1.11 -7.89
N MET A 192 5.41 -0.66 -8.99
CA MET A 192 4.25 0.24 -8.99
C MET A 192 2.97 -0.46 -8.46
N THR A 193 3.14 -1.51 -7.66
CA THR A 193 2.07 -2.36 -7.18
C THR A 193 1.42 -1.66 -6.00
N VAL A 194 0.09 -1.60 -6.03
CA VAL A 194 -0.75 -1.19 -4.91
C VAL A 194 -0.38 -2.06 -3.71
N VAL A 195 0.22 -1.47 -2.67
CA VAL A 195 0.49 -2.17 -1.41
C VAL A 195 -0.76 -2.02 -0.56
N GLY A 196 -1.74 -2.89 -0.77
CA GLY A 196 -2.91 -3.00 0.10
C GLY A 196 -2.94 -4.35 0.80
N LEU A 197 -3.40 -4.41 2.05
CA LEU A 197 -4.13 -5.59 2.51
C LEU A 197 -5.24 -5.78 1.48
N GLY A 198 -5.28 -6.88 0.72
CA GLY A 198 -5.98 -6.99 -0.56
C GLY A 198 -7.47 -6.62 -0.63
N ASP A 199 -8.09 -6.19 0.47
CA ASP A 199 -9.43 -5.60 0.55
C ASP A 199 -9.47 -4.06 0.54
N THR A 200 -8.35 -3.36 0.73
CA THR A 200 -8.26 -1.90 0.87
C THR A 200 -7.78 -1.25 -0.43
N HIS A 201 -8.59 -0.36 -1.01
CA HIS A 201 -8.40 0.19 -2.35
C HIS A 201 -8.47 1.72 -2.32
N ILE A 202 -7.51 2.37 -3.00
CA ILE A 202 -7.49 3.82 -3.21
C ILE A 202 -8.09 4.12 -4.58
N THR A 203 -8.96 5.13 -4.67
CA THR A 203 -9.56 5.63 -5.92
C THR A 203 -9.40 7.14 -5.96
N LEU A 204 -9.02 7.66 -7.13
CA LEU A 204 -8.69 9.07 -7.33
C LEU A 204 -9.68 9.71 -8.30
N LYS A 205 -10.11 10.94 -8.01
CA LYS A 205 -10.97 11.74 -8.89
C LYS A 205 -10.47 13.19 -8.96
N PRO A 206 -10.04 13.68 -10.13
CA PRO A 206 -9.89 12.95 -11.41
C PRO A 206 -8.75 11.92 -11.38
N LEU A 207 -8.74 10.97 -12.33
CA LEU A 207 -7.68 9.95 -12.44
C LEU A 207 -6.35 10.52 -12.96
N GLN A 208 -6.39 11.64 -13.69
CA GLN A 208 -5.23 12.31 -14.28
C GLN A 208 -5.27 13.81 -13.92
N PRO A 209 -5.01 14.17 -12.65
CA PRO A 209 -5.08 15.55 -12.21
C PRO A 209 -3.93 16.37 -12.79
N GLN A 210 -4.18 17.67 -12.96
CA GLN A 210 -3.16 18.67 -13.25
C GLN A 210 -2.63 19.33 -11.96
N PRO A 211 -1.44 19.93 -11.99
CA PRO A 211 -0.98 20.77 -10.88
C PRO A 211 -1.99 21.87 -10.54
N GLY A 212 -2.29 22.05 -9.26
CA GLY A 212 -3.28 23.01 -8.76
C GLY A 212 -4.74 22.53 -8.82
N GLU A 213 -5.01 21.37 -9.42
CA GLU A 213 -6.36 20.81 -9.48
C GLU A 213 -6.72 20.07 -8.19
N GLN A 214 -7.93 20.28 -7.69
CA GLN A 214 -8.41 19.57 -6.51
C GLN A 214 -8.60 18.08 -6.79
N LEU A 215 -7.93 17.23 -6.01
CA LEU A 215 -8.06 15.77 -6.10
C LEU A 215 -8.86 15.23 -4.90
N GLU A 216 -9.90 14.46 -5.19
CA GLU A 216 -10.61 13.64 -4.21
C GLU A 216 -9.98 12.25 -4.15
N VAL A 217 -9.70 11.78 -2.93
CA VAL A 217 -9.15 10.45 -2.66
C VAL A 217 -10.19 9.67 -1.85
N LEU A 218 -10.71 8.60 -2.45
CA LEU A 218 -11.63 7.68 -1.80
C LEU A 218 -10.87 6.40 -1.46
N VAL A 219 -10.87 6.04 -0.19
CA VAL A 219 -10.34 4.75 0.27
C VAL A 219 -11.52 3.87 0.63
N SER A 220 -11.57 2.65 0.08
CA SER A 220 -12.62 1.67 0.39
C SER A 220 -12.04 0.37 0.92
N ALA A 221 -12.65 -0.20 1.97
CA ALA A 221 -12.26 -1.51 2.50
C ALA A 221 -13.45 -2.34 2.98
N ASN A 222 -13.26 -3.67 3.03
CA ASN A 222 -14.25 -4.57 3.63
C ASN A 222 -14.23 -4.52 5.17
N ARG A 223 -13.12 -4.11 5.77
CA ARG A 223 -12.95 -4.00 7.22
C ARG A 223 -12.87 -2.55 7.66
N ASN A 224 -13.37 -2.28 8.87
CA ASN A 224 -13.20 -0.97 9.47
C ASN A 224 -11.77 -0.80 9.96
N HIS A 225 -11.03 0.14 9.35
CA HIS A 225 -9.73 0.56 9.84
C HIS A 225 -9.88 1.76 10.76
N ILE A 226 -9.32 1.67 11.96
CA ILE A 226 -9.34 2.72 12.98
C ILE A 226 -7.96 3.34 13.14
N TYR A 227 -7.95 4.59 13.63
CA TYR A 227 -6.75 5.44 13.77
C TYR A 227 -6.02 5.60 12.44
N VAL A 228 -6.78 5.98 11.41
CA VAL A 228 -6.31 6.08 10.03
C VAL A 228 -6.20 7.50 9.56
N ASP A 229 -5.20 7.72 8.71
CA ASP A 229 -4.92 8.99 8.06
C ASP A 229 -4.55 8.72 6.58
N LEU A 230 -4.56 9.77 5.77
CA LEU A 230 -4.00 9.75 4.42
C LEU A 230 -2.76 10.65 4.39
N GLU A 231 -1.62 10.05 4.08
CA GLU A 231 -0.36 10.76 3.87
C GLU A 231 -0.07 10.84 2.37
N VAL A 232 0.38 12.00 1.91
CA VAL A 232 0.77 12.21 0.52
C VAL A 232 2.16 12.81 0.50
N GLU A 233 3.13 12.04 -0.02
CA GLU A 233 4.49 12.54 -0.26
C GLU A 233 4.57 13.15 -1.67
N GLU A 234 5.09 14.36 -1.76
CA GLU A 234 5.30 15.11 -3.00
C GLU A 234 6.57 14.65 -3.72
N PRO A 235 6.74 14.97 -5.02
CA PRO A 235 7.92 14.58 -5.79
C PRO A 235 9.25 15.04 -5.17
N GLU A 236 9.25 16.17 -4.47
CA GLU A 236 10.42 16.71 -3.76
C GLU A 236 10.69 16.04 -2.39
N GLY A 237 9.81 15.14 -1.93
CA GLY A 237 9.92 14.44 -0.64
C GLY A 237 9.25 15.18 0.54
N THR A 238 8.58 16.30 0.29
CA THR A 238 7.73 17.01 1.25
C THR A 238 6.38 16.30 1.43
N SER A 239 5.65 16.62 2.50
CA SER A 239 4.28 16.12 2.69
C SER A 239 3.27 17.16 2.20
N ALA A 240 2.30 16.74 1.39
CA ALA A 240 1.21 17.60 0.96
C ALA A 240 0.18 17.79 2.08
N GLU A 241 -0.52 18.92 2.07
CA GLU A 241 -1.64 19.16 2.96
C GLU A 241 -2.86 18.33 2.53
N VAL A 242 -3.35 17.48 3.44
CA VAL A 242 -4.49 16.61 3.20
C VAL A 242 -5.65 16.99 4.10
N LYS A 243 -6.82 17.20 3.51
CA LYS A 243 -8.07 17.47 4.21
C LYS A 243 -8.91 16.21 4.31
N THR A 244 -9.26 15.81 5.54
CA THR A 244 -10.22 14.73 5.78
C THR A 244 -11.64 15.23 5.57
N LEU A 245 -12.39 14.59 4.66
CA LEU A 245 -13.78 14.95 4.35
C LEU A 245 -14.79 14.12 5.15
N GLY A 246 -14.44 12.89 5.54
CA GLY A 246 -15.26 12.08 6.44
C GLY A 246 -15.15 10.59 6.21
N TYR A 247 -15.96 9.86 6.96
CA TYR A 247 -16.10 8.41 6.91
C TYR A 247 -17.58 8.04 6.72
N ALA A 248 -17.84 7.02 5.91
CA ALA A 248 -19.18 6.47 5.70
C ALA A 248 -19.13 4.95 5.52
N GLU A 249 -20.26 4.29 5.74
CA GLU A 249 -20.48 2.89 5.37
C GLU A 249 -21.47 2.83 4.22
N GLU A 250 -21.05 2.30 3.07
CA GLU A 250 -21.80 2.31 1.82
C GLU A 250 -21.74 0.93 1.18
N ALA A 251 -22.90 0.31 0.91
CA ALA A 251 -23.01 -1.02 0.31
C ALA A 251 -22.14 -2.11 1.00
N GLY A 252 -22.05 -2.06 2.33
CA GLY A 252 -21.26 -3.01 3.12
C GLY A 252 -19.74 -2.78 3.06
N ARG A 253 -19.29 -1.61 2.57
CA ARG A 253 -17.88 -1.20 2.58
C ARG A 253 -17.68 0.02 3.46
N HIS A 254 -16.51 0.09 4.08
CA HIS A 254 -16.04 1.27 4.80
C HIS A 254 -15.36 2.23 3.83
N ILE A 255 -15.80 3.48 3.79
CA ILE A 255 -15.31 4.52 2.89
C ILE A 255 -14.73 5.67 3.69
N TRP A 256 -13.46 6.00 3.44
CA TRP A 256 -12.81 7.22 3.94
C TRP A 256 -12.57 8.17 2.77
N ARG A 257 -12.95 9.44 2.96
CA ARG A 257 -12.83 10.49 1.94
C ARG A 257 -11.83 11.53 2.37
N TYR A 258 -10.91 11.85 1.48
CA TYR A 258 -9.88 12.85 1.67
C TYR A 258 -9.78 13.73 0.42
N GLN A 259 -9.09 14.86 0.58
CA GLN A 259 -8.84 15.80 -0.50
C GLN A 259 -7.45 16.40 -0.36
N PHE A 260 -6.74 16.57 -1.46
CA PHE A 260 -5.53 17.40 -1.52
C PHE A 260 -5.38 18.08 -2.89
N VAL A 261 -4.44 19.01 -3.01
CA VAL A 261 -4.12 19.71 -4.26
C VAL A 261 -2.64 19.46 -4.59
N PRO A 262 -2.28 18.81 -5.71
CA PRO A 262 -0.88 18.60 -6.08
C PRO A 262 -0.27 19.94 -6.49
N ALA A 263 0.77 20.38 -5.79
CA ALA A 263 1.43 21.66 -6.05
C ALA A 263 2.17 21.72 -7.41
N GLY A 264 2.62 20.59 -7.94
CA GLY A 264 3.49 20.52 -9.11
C GLY A 264 3.32 19.23 -9.91
N ALA A 265 4.06 19.13 -11.02
CA ALA A 265 4.12 17.91 -11.81
C ALA A 265 5.18 16.95 -11.22
N GLY A 266 4.91 15.65 -11.27
CA GLY A 266 5.82 14.63 -10.77
C GLY A 266 5.08 13.38 -10.29
N VAL A 267 5.78 12.55 -9.53
CA VAL A 267 5.22 11.32 -8.94
C VAL A 267 4.97 11.57 -7.45
N TYR A 268 3.72 11.52 -7.06
CA TYR A 268 3.25 11.57 -5.68
C TYR A 268 3.09 10.15 -5.13
N ASP A 269 3.37 9.97 -3.85
CA ASP A 269 3.18 8.71 -3.13
C ASP A 269 2.02 8.86 -2.13
N ILE A 270 0.87 8.28 -2.47
CA ILE A 270 -0.36 8.36 -1.69
C ILE A 270 -0.45 7.12 -0.81
N ARG A 271 -0.51 7.31 0.51
CA ARG A 271 -0.54 6.24 1.49
C ARG A 271 -1.73 6.39 2.42
N PHE A 272 -2.58 5.37 2.42
CA PHE A 272 -3.55 5.19 3.49
C PHE A 272 -2.88 4.43 4.62
N VAL A 273 -2.77 5.07 5.77
CA VAL A 273 -1.94 4.59 6.88
C VAL A 273 -2.78 4.46 8.15
N GLY A 274 -2.29 3.63 9.07
CA GLY A 274 -2.82 3.52 10.42
C GLY A 274 -1.76 3.85 11.46
N ASP A 275 -2.20 4.28 12.64
CA ASP A 275 -1.35 4.61 13.78
C ASP A 275 -0.25 5.65 13.40
N HIS A 276 -0.68 6.77 12.79
CA HIS A 276 0.19 7.87 12.35
C HIS A 276 1.36 7.43 11.46
N GLY A 277 1.08 6.63 10.42
CA GLY A 277 2.10 6.20 9.46
C GLY A 277 2.83 4.90 9.82
N ALA A 278 2.61 4.35 11.03
CA ALA A 278 3.28 3.14 11.46
C ALA A 278 2.78 1.88 10.74
N ARG A 279 1.49 1.81 10.41
CA ARG A 279 0.89 0.74 9.59
C ARG A 279 0.63 1.25 8.18
N LEU A 280 1.03 0.50 7.17
CA LEU A 280 0.69 0.76 5.78
C LEU A 280 -0.51 -0.10 5.38
N LEU A 281 -1.63 0.54 5.06
CA LEU A 281 -2.89 -0.14 4.76
C LEU A 281 -3.19 -0.19 3.26
N ALA A 282 -2.88 0.91 2.55
CA ALA A 282 -2.89 0.97 1.10
C ALA A 282 -1.83 1.98 0.60
N GLN A 283 -1.25 1.74 -0.58
CA GLN A 283 -0.35 2.68 -1.25
C GLN A 283 -0.69 2.77 -2.73
N GLN A 284 -0.62 3.97 -3.30
CA GLN A 284 -0.74 4.22 -4.73
C GLN A 284 0.19 5.34 -5.17
N LEU A 285 0.96 5.09 -6.24
CA LEU A 285 1.72 6.14 -6.91
C LEU A 285 0.83 6.89 -7.89
N LEU A 286 0.83 8.22 -7.81
CA LEU A 286 0.10 9.10 -8.71
C LEU A 286 1.08 9.91 -9.54
N ARG A 287 0.96 9.84 -10.87
CA ARG A 287 1.71 10.73 -11.76
C ARG A 287 0.87 11.94 -12.14
N VAL A 288 1.30 13.12 -11.70
CA VAL A 288 0.73 14.42 -12.07
C VAL A 288 1.55 14.98 -13.22
N SER A 289 0.90 15.36 -14.32
CA SER A 289 1.56 15.87 -15.52
C SER A 289 0.92 17.17 -15.96
N THR A 290 1.71 18.07 -16.55
CA THR A 290 1.15 19.28 -17.19
C THR A 290 0.51 18.93 -18.51
N GLU A 291 -0.43 19.76 -18.97
CA GLU A 291 -1.04 19.62 -20.31
C GLU A 291 0.00 19.56 -21.43
N ALA A 292 1.09 20.33 -21.32
CA ALA A 292 2.16 20.32 -22.31
C ALA A 292 2.87 18.96 -22.40
N VAL A 293 3.10 18.29 -21.26
CA VAL A 293 3.70 16.95 -21.20
C VAL A 293 2.72 15.90 -21.73
N LEU A 294 1.44 15.99 -21.35
CA LEU A 294 0.39 15.11 -21.87
C LEU A 294 0.22 15.28 -23.39
N ALA A 295 0.24 16.51 -23.90
CA ALA A 295 0.14 16.80 -25.32
C ALA A 295 1.36 16.33 -26.12
N ALA A 296 2.57 16.40 -25.55
CA ALA A 296 3.77 15.85 -26.15
C ALA A 296 3.72 14.31 -26.18
N GLN A 297 3.31 13.67 -25.08
CA GLN A 297 3.11 12.22 -25.03
C GLN A 297 2.01 11.75 -25.97
N ALA A 298 0.91 12.49 -26.10
CA ALA A 298 -0.16 12.18 -27.05
C ALA A 298 0.28 12.32 -28.51
N LYS A 299 1.25 13.20 -28.81
CA LYS A 299 1.88 13.29 -30.15
C LYS A 299 2.84 12.15 -30.44
N GLU A 300 3.47 11.57 -29.41
CA GLU A 300 4.39 10.43 -29.53
C GLU A 300 3.71 9.06 -29.32
N ALA A 301 2.50 9.04 -28.75
CA ALA A 301 1.72 7.83 -28.57
C ALA A 301 1.39 7.23 -29.95
N PRO A 302 1.64 5.93 -30.17
CA PRO A 302 1.21 5.29 -31.39
C PRO A 302 -0.31 5.49 -31.53
N SER A 303 -0.74 5.96 -32.71
CA SER A 303 -2.16 6.20 -32.96
C SER A 303 -2.97 4.93 -32.67
N GLY A 304 -4.18 5.08 -32.13
CA GLY A 304 -5.15 3.97 -32.00
C GLY A 304 -5.57 3.35 -33.34
N LYS A 305 -5.06 3.88 -34.47
CA LYS A 305 -5.19 3.30 -35.80
C LYS A 305 -4.55 1.92 -35.84
N ALA A 306 -5.34 0.97 -36.29
CA ALA A 306 -4.80 -0.33 -36.66
C ALA A 306 -3.80 -0.17 -37.82
N ARG A 307 -2.81 -1.08 -37.86
CA ARG A 307 -1.80 -1.17 -38.94
C ARG A 307 -2.46 -1.23 -40.34
N VAL A 308 -3.65 -1.80 -40.41
CA VAL A 308 -4.50 -1.87 -41.59
C VAL A 308 -5.87 -1.37 -41.17
N ASP A 309 -6.51 -0.55 -41.98
CA ASP A 309 -7.89 -0.14 -41.74
C ASP A 309 -8.83 -1.27 -42.15
N TYR A 310 -9.65 -1.76 -41.22
CA TYR A 310 -10.57 -2.87 -41.45
C TYR A 310 -11.86 -2.66 -40.68
N GLN A 311 -12.92 -3.32 -41.17
CA GLN A 311 -14.19 -3.37 -40.46
C GLN A 311 -14.14 -4.48 -39.42
N ARG A 312 -14.37 -4.14 -38.15
CA ARG A 312 -14.43 -5.12 -37.07
C ARG A 312 -15.87 -5.41 -36.69
N VAL A 313 -16.21 -6.69 -36.68
CA VAL A 313 -17.42 -7.20 -36.03
C VAL A 313 -16.98 -7.89 -34.74
N TYR A 314 -17.59 -7.50 -33.62
CA TYR A 314 -17.30 -8.03 -32.29
C TYR A 314 -18.55 -8.72 -31.74
N VAL A 315 -18.48 -10.03 -31.55
CA VAL A 315 -19.49 -10.83 -30.87
C VAL A 315 -19.25 -10.72 -29.36
N LEU A 316 -20.10 -9.94 -28.71
CA LEU A 316 -20.04 -9.66 -27.28
C LEU A 316 -20.92 -10.66 -26.53
N LEU A 317 -20.28 -11.60 -25.84
CA LEU A 317 -20.96 -12.63 -25.05
C LEU A 317 -21.30 -12.10 -23.64
N PRO A 318 -22.45 -12.49 -23.07
CA PRO A 318 -22.84 -12.06 -21.73
C PRO A 318 -21.99 -12.75 -20.65
N PRO A 319 -21.88 -12.17 -19.44
CA PRO A 319 -21.17 -12.79 -18.32
C PRO A 319 -21.68 -14.17 -17.92
N THR A 320 -22.94 -14.48 -18.28
CA THR A 320 -23.58 -15.78 -18.03
C THR A 320 -23.27 -16.85 -19.08
N ALA A 321 -22.56 -16.50 -20.18
CA ALA A 321 -22.21 -17.44 -21.22
C ALA A 321 -21.14 -18.44 -20.74
N ASP A 322 -21.45 -19.73 -20.89
CA ASP A 322 -20.50 -20.81 -20.64
C ASP A 322 -19.64 -21.13 -21.88
N VAL A 323 -18.81 -22.16 -21.78
CA VAL A 323 -17.90 -22.57 -22.85
C VAL A 323 -18.63 -22.95 -24.14
N TRP A 324 -19.87 -23.43 -24.08
CA TRP A 324 -20.61 -23.87 -25.27
C TRP A 324 -21.09 -22.67 -26.09
N TRP A 325 -21.50 -21.59 -25.42
CA TRP A 325 -21.79 -20.31 -26.06
C TRP A 325 -20.56 -19.73 -26.76
N PHE A 326 -19.38 -19.83 -26.13
CA PHE A 326 -18.13 -19.41 -26.76
C PHE A 326 -17.78 -20.24 -28.00
N VAL A 327 -17.93 -21.56 -27.93
CA VAL A 327 -17.69 -22.46 -29.07
C VAL A 327 -18.67 -22.20 -30.21
N ALA A 328 -19.95 -21.98 -29.90
CA ALA A 328 -20.97 -21.61 -30.89
C ALA A 328 -20.65 -20.28 -31.56
N ALA A 329 -20.26 -19.26 -30.79
CA ALA A 329 -19.80 -17.98 -31.33
C ALA A 329 -18.60 -18.16 -32.26
N ALA A 330 -17.62 -18.99 -31.87
CA ALA A 330 -16.43 -19.28 -32.66
C ALA A 330 -16.75 -19.98 -33.99
N ARG A 331 -17.65 -20.98 -33.97
CA ARG A 331 -18.09 -21.68 -35.16
C ARG A 331 -18.92 -20.79 -36.08
N GLY A 332 -19.84 -20.02 -35.52
CA GLY A 332 -20.72 -19.14 -36.29
C GLY A 332 -19.99 -17.95 -36.90
N SER A 333 -18.95 -17.46 -36.22
CA SER A 333 -18.15 -16.31 -36.66
C SER A 333 -16.97 -16.67 -37.55
N PHE A 334 -16.70 -17.97 -37.77
CA PHE A 334 -15.45 -18.40 -38.39
C PHE A 334 -15.29 -17.77 -39.78
N ASP A 335 -16.26 -17.92 -40.67
CA ASP A 335 -16.16 -17.44 -42.05
C ASP A 335 -16.05 -15.91 -42.14
N GLY A 336 -16.78 -15.19 -41.28
CA GLY A 336 -16.72 -13.73 -41.16
C GLY A 336 -15.49 -13.19 -40.41
N ARG A 337 -14.69 -14.07 -39.78
CA ARG A 337 -13.50 -13.72 -38.97
C ARG A 337 -13.81 -12.72 -37.84
N TYR A 338 -14.99 -12.83 -37.22
CA TYR A 338 -15.39 -11.88 -36.17
C TYR A 338 -14.56 -12.08 -34.89
N THR A 339 -14.36 -11.00 -34.16
CA THR A 339 -13.76 -11.03 -32.82
C THR A 339 -14.80 -11.49 -31.81
N ILE A 340 -14.40 -12.30 -30.83
CA ILE A 340 -15.30 -12.79 -29.77
C ILE A 340 -14.71 -12.40 -28.43
N GLY A 341 -15.54 -11.89 -27.52
CA GLY A 341 -15.11 -11.64 -26.16
C GLY A 341 -16.23 -11.20 -25.24
N PHE A 342 -15.85 -10.74 -24.05
CA PHE A 342 -16.73 -10.54 -22.91
C PHE A 342 -16.65 -9.11 -22.35
N SER A 343 -15.99 -8.19 -23.05
CA SER A 343 -15.79 -6.80 -22.61
C SER A 343 -16.53 -5.86 -23.55
N ALA A 344 -17.51 -5.12 -23.02
CA ALA A 344 -18.22 -4.10 -23.77
C ALA A 344 -17.28 -2.97 -24.21
N ASP A 345 -16.26 -2.68 -23.41
CA ASP A 345 -15.24 -1.68 -23.72
C ASP A 345 -14.37 -2.12 -24.90
N ASP A 346 -13.88 -3.37 -24.89
CA ASP A 346 -13.08 -3.93 -25.99
C ASP A 346 -13.87 -3.98 -27.30
N ALA A 347 -15.18 -4.20 -27.21
CA ALA A 347 -16.09 -4.20 -28.34
C ALA A 347 -16.17 -2.81 -29.01
N GLY A 348 -16.13 -1.73 -28.21
CA GLY A 348 -16.27 -0.34 -28.65
C GLY A 348 -14.97 0.39 -29.00
N VAL A 349 -13.82 0.05 -28.42
CA VAL A 349 -12.57 0.82 -28.62
C VAL A 349 -11.87 0.57 -29.97
N GLY A 350 -11.08 1.55 -30.42
CA GLY A 350 -10.22 1.46 -31.61
C GLY A 350 -10.56 2.46 -32.71
N GLU A 351 -9.54 2.94 -33.42
CA GLU A 351 -9.70 3.86 -34.55
C GLU A 351 -9.74 3.06 -35.85
N LEU A 352 -10.94 2.55 -36.18
CA LEU A 352 -11.23 1.71 -37.35
C LEU A 352 -12.35 2.34 -38.20
N ALA A 353 -12.35 2.10 -39.51
CA ALA A 353 -13.38 2.58 -40.42
C ALA A 353 -14.81 2.18 -40.02
N ALA A 354 -14.99 0.96 -39.48
CA ALA A 354 -16.28 0.53 -38.92
C ALA A 354 -16.08 -0.43 -37.75
N ARG A 355 -16.85 -0.21 -36.69
CA ARG A 355 -16.94 -1.09 -35.52
C ARG A 355 -18.40 -1.50 -35.36
N HIS A 356 -18.66 -2.80 -35.41
CA HIS A 356 -19.99 -3.36 -35.23
C HIS A 356 -19.98 -4.31 -34.03
N VAL A 357 -20.85 -4.06 -33.06
CA VAL A 357 -21.02 -4.91 -31.88
C VAL A 357 -22.28 -5.73 -32.03
N LEU A 358 -22.12 -7.04 -32.02
CA LEU A 358 -23.21 -8.02 -31.94
C LEU A 358 -23.33 -8.45 -30.48
N ALA A 359 -24.23 -7.81 -29.73
CA ALA A 359 -24.42 -8.10 -28.32
C ALA A 359 -25.36 -9.31 -28.16
N VAL A 360 -24.82 -10.44 -27.69
CA VAL A 360 -25.57 -11.66 -27.45
C VAL A 360 -26.28 -11.56 -26.11
N ASN A 361 -27.60 -11.77 -26.12
CA ASN A 361 -28.47 -11.73 -24.95
C ASN A 361 -28.16 -10.54 -24.02
N PRO A 362 -28.23 -9.28 -24.51
CA PRO A 362 -27.76 -8.11 -23.76
C PRO A 362 -28.52 -7.88 -22.45
N HIS A 363 -29.71 -8.47 -22.30
CA HIS A 363 -30.50 -8.49 -21.07
C HIS A 363 -29.88 -9.34 -19.93
N HIS A 364 -28.84 -10.14 -20.21
CA HIS A 364 -28.08 -10.88 -19.20
C HIS A 364 -26.90 -10.08 -18.62
N TRP A 365 -26.72 -8.82 -19.03
CA TRP A 365 -25.71 -7.94 -18.48
C TRP A 365 -26.23 -7.21 -17.23
N PRO A 366 -25.39 -7.02 -16.18
CA PRO A 366 -25.79 -6.30 -14.97
C PRO A 366 -26.24 -4.86 -15.24
N GLU A 367 -25.64 -4.21 -16.23
CA GLU A 367 -26.06 -2.90 -16.74
C GLU A 367 -26.68 -3.09 -18.15
N PRO A 368 -27.80 -2.43 -18.48
CA PRO A 368 -28.42 -2.59 -19.79
C PRO A 368 -27.50 -2.11 -20.92
N LEU A 369 -26.92 -3.06 -21.66
CA LEU A 369 -26.20 -2.74 -22.90
C LEU A 369 -27.20 -2.34 -23.99
N SER A 370 -27.00 -1.15 -24.55
CA SER A 370 -27.88 -0.60 -25.59
C SER A 370 -27.08 0.19 -26.63
N ALA A 371 -27.72 0.49 -27.76
CA ALA A 371 -27.17 1.38 -28.77
C ALA A 371 -26.82 2.77 -28.20
N SER A 372 -27.62 3.29 -27.26
CA SER A 372 -27.33 4.58 -26.63
C SER A 372 -26.10 4.51 -25.73
N TRP A 373 -25.89 3.40 -25.01
CA TRP A 373 -24.69 3.20 -24.19
C TRP A 373 -23.42 3.21 -25.06
N PHE A 374 -23.44 2.50 -26.19
CA PHE A 374 -22.30 2.51 -27.13
C PHE A 374 -22.14 3.86 -27.83
N HIS A 375 -23.22 4.55 -28.18
CA HIS A 375 -23.13 5.89 -28.78
C HIS A 375 -22.49 6.91 -27.83
N THR A 376 -22.84 6.86 -26.53
CA THR A 376 -22.30 7.75 -25.52
C THR A 376 -20.84 7.46 -25.18
N ASN A 377 -20.49 6.19 -24.97
CA ASN A 377 -19.16 5.80 -24.49
C ASN A 377 -18.17 5.53 -25.64
N TYR A 378 -18.66 5.07 -26.80
CA TYR A 378 -17.85 4.67 -27.96
C TYR A 378 -18.45 5.18 -29.28
N PRO A 379 -18.46 6.50 -29.52
CA PRO A 379 -19.07 7.10 -30.72
C PRO A 379 -18.57 6.48 -32.02
N GLY A 380 -19.48 6.23 -32.97
CA GLY A 380 -19.18 5.59 -34.25
C GLY A 380 -19.17 4.06 -34.23
N THR A 381 -19.70 3.45 -33.17
CA THR A 381 -19.91 2.00 -33.07
C THR A 381 -21.36 1.65 -33.44
N THR A 382 -21.55 0.76 -34.40
CA THR A 382 -22.85 0.17 -34.72
C THR A 382 -23.18 -0.92 -33.71
N PHE A 383 -24.42 -0.98 -33.23
CA PHE A 383 -24.87 -1.93 -32.23
C PHE A 383 -26.06 -2.73 -32.75
N THR A 384 -25.97 -4.06 -32.68
CA THR A 384 -27.08 -4.98 -32.94
C THR A 384 -27.25 -5.90 -31.74
N ALA A 385 -28.45 -5.89 -31.16
CA ALA A 385 -28.83 -6.86 -30.15
C ALA A 385 -29.23 -8.18 -30.81
N LEU A 386 -28.67 -9.28 -30.34
CA LEU A 386 -28.98 -10.64 -30.77
C LEU A 386 -29.56 -11.39 -29.57
N VAL A 387 -30.73 -12.01 -29.76
CA VAL A 387 -31.33 -12.87 -28.74
C VAL A 387 -31.32 -14.31 -29.25
N ALA A 388 -30.65 -15.20 -28.51
CA ALA A 388 -30.53 -16.62 -28.82
C ALA A 388 -30.90 -17.44 -27.58
N ASN A 389 -31.68 -18.50 -27.76
CA ASN A 389 -32.16 -19.34 -26.65
C ASN A 389 -31.21 -20.51 -26.35
N SER A 390 -30.33 -20.85 -27.29
CA SER A 390 -29.32 -21.91 -27.18
C SER A 390 -28.03 -21.55 -27.92
N PRO A 391 -26.89 -22.22 -27.61
CA PRO A 391 -25.67 -22.09 -28.39
C PRO A 391 -25.89 -22.40 -29.89
N GLU A 392 -26.69 -23.40 -30.23
CA GLU A 392 -27.00 -23.76 -31.61
C GLU A 392 -27.75 -22.65 -32.36
N ASP A 393 -28.65 -21.93 -31.67
CA ASP A 393 -29.33 -20.76 -32.22
C ASP A 393 -28.34 -19.64 -32.52
N LEU A 394 -27.40 -19.37 -31.59
CA LEU A 394 -26.36 -18.36 -31.79
C LEU A 394 -25.46 -18.72 -32.96
N GLU A 395 -24.98 -19.97 -33.04
CA GLU A 395 -24.15 -20.44 -34.15
C GLU A 395 -24.87 -20.25 -35.48
N SER A 396 -26.15 -20.64 -35.55
CA SER A 396 -26.96 -20.54 -36.76
C SER A 396 -27.24 -19.09 -37.14
N TRP A 397 -27.51 -18.22 -36.17
CA TRP A 397 -27.72 -16.79 -36.41
C TRP A 397 -26.47 -16.15 -37.01
N LEU A 398 -25.30 -16.39 -36.41
CA LEU A 398 -24.03 -15.79 -36.85
C LEU A 398 -23.62 -16.25 -38.25
N LYS A 399 -23.87 -17.52 -38.63
CA LYS A 399 -23.59 -18.01 -39.99
C LYS A 399 -24.43 -17.34 -41.06
N ASN A 400 -25.62 -16.87 -40.70
CA ASN A 400 -26.59 -16.29 -41.63
C ASN A 400 -26.62 -14.76 -41.57
N TRP A 401 -25.80 -14.14 -40.73
CA TRP A 401 -25.75 -12.69 -40.61
C TRP A 401 -24.92 -12.09 -41.74
N ASP A 402 -25.52 -11.17 -42.49
CA ASP A 402 -24.97 -10.57 -43.71
C ASP A 402 -24.50 -9.11 -43.54
N GLY A 403 -24.64 -8.55 -42.33
CA GLY A 403 -24.13 -7.21 -42.01
C GLY A 403 -25.11 -6.06 -42.22
N GLU A 404 -26.35 -6.32 -42.66
CA GLU A 404 -27.35 -5.26 -42.92
C GLU A 404 -28.48 -5.27 -41.88
N SER A 405 -28.35 -4.46 -40.82
CA SER A 405 -29.49 -3.96 -40.03
C SER A 405 -29.16 -2.65 -39.32
#